data_AF-A0A370LRF4-F1
#
_entry.id   AF-A0A370LRF4-F1
#
_cell.length_a   1.000
_cell.length_b   1.000
_cell.length_c   1.000
_cell.angle_alpha   90.00
_cell.angle_beta   90.00
_cell.angle_gamma   90.00
#
_symmetry.space_group_name_H-M   'P 1'
#
loop_
_entity.id
_entity.type
_entity.pdbx_description
1 polymer ?
#
loop_
_entity_poly.entity_id
_entity_poly.type
_entity_poly.pdbx_seq_one_letter_code
_entity_poly.pdbx_strand_id
1 'polypeptide(L)'
;MRRKKKKLNKLQRQHERKIALEKKLHGEGLYLYKNNTSGTLILPKPLPNGKTRVEANAEFEGDNYFMQLVKNNSVRLIRELVSPKKEERQTMNENIINEEKLILDQPSTVTEKGVVEHVSVDPKDEKKEENLQEGKPQENQNEVLLNDDPLDGVTILG
;
A
#
# COMPACT_ATOMS: atom_id res chain seq x y z
N MET A 1 8.53 6.49 -47.95
CA MET A 1 7.11 6.37 -48.32
C MET A 1 6.23 7.13 -47.33
N ARG A 2 5.41 8.10 -47.77
CA ARG A 2 4.43 8.81 -46.91
C ARG A 2 3.13 8.00 -46.84
N ARG A 3 2.71 7.55 -45.66
CA ARG A 3 1.40 6.91 -45.47
C ARG A 3 0.28 7.92 -45.79
N LYS A 4 -0.58 7.61 -46.76
CA LYS A 4 -1.79 8.42 -47.05
C LYS A 4 -2.72 8.33 -45.84
N LYS A 5 -3.03 9.47 -45.21
CA LYS A 5 -3.98 9.52 -44.08
C LYS A 5 -5.40 9.24 -44.60
N LYS A 6 -6.10 8.31 -43.97
CA LYS A 6 -7.50 7.98 -44.31
C LYS A 6 -8.36 9.23 -44.07
N LYS A 7 -9.19 9.61 -45.05
CA LYS A 7 -10.15 10.71 -44.86
C LYS A 7 -11.26 10.20 -43.95
N LEU A 8 -11.31 10.72 -42.74
CA LEU A 8 -12.34 10.38 -41.75
C LEU A 8 -13.63 11.16 -42.03
N ASN A 9 -14.77 10.54 -41.73
CA ASN A 9 -16.07 11.21 -41.76
C ASN A 9 -16.15 12.28 -40.64
N LYS A 10 -16.99 13.31 -40.80
CA LYS A 10 -17.17 14.41 -39.83
C LYS A 10 -17.49 13.88 -38.43
N LEU A 11 -18.37 12.88 -38.33
CA LEU A 11 -18.73 12.24 -37.05
C LEU A 11 -17.54 11.52 -36.41
N GLN A 12 -16.78 10.75 -37.19
CA GLN A 12 -15.59 10.06 -36.71
C GLN A 12 -14.53 11.05 -36.21
N ARG A 13 -14.35 12.16 -36.93
CA ARG A 13 -13.41 13.21 -36.54
C ARG A 13 -13.81 13.90 -35.23
N GLN A 14 -15.10 14.10 -35.00
CA GLN A 14 -15.61 14.64 -33.73
C GLN A 14 -15.38 13.66 -32.58
N HIS A 15 -15.66 12.37 -32.79
CA HIS A 15 -15.44 11.32 -31.81
C HIS A 15 -13.96 11.20 -31.41
N GLU A 16 -13.06 11.13 -32.40
CA GLU A 16 -11.61 11.12 -32.14
C GLU A 16 -11.13 12.36 -31.41
N ARG A 17 -11.69 13.55 -31.72
CA ARG A 17 -11.36 14.78 -31.01
C ARG A 17 -11.82 14.73 -29.56
N LYS A 18 -13.00 14.17 -29.29
CA LYS A 18 -13.53 14.00 -27.92
C LYS A 18 -12.63 13.05 -27.12
N ILE A 19 -12.30 11.88 -27.67
CA ILE A 19 -11.38 10.93 -27.03
C ILE A 19 -10.02 11.57 -26.77
N ALA A 20 -9.46 12.28 -27.76
CA ALA A 20 -8.18 12.94 -27.60
C ALA A 20 -8.22 14.04 -26.53
N LEU A 21 -9.34 14.74 -26.38
CA LEU A 21 -9.55 15.73 -25.34
C LEU A 21 -9.63 15.05 -23.97
N GLU A 22 -10.45 14.01 -23.83
CA GLU A 22 -10.59 13.24 -22.59
C GLU A 22 -9.24 12.67 -22.14
N LYS A 23 -8.46 12.12 -23.07
CA LYS A 23 -7.11 11.62 -22.78
C LYS A 23 -6.16 12.71 -22.28
N LYS A 24 -6.27 13.94 -22.82
CA LYS A 24 -5.46 15.08 -22.36
C LYS A 24 -5.90 15.64 -21.01
N LEU A 25 -7.18 15.51 -20.70
CA LEU A 25 -7.78 15.95 -19.43
C LEU A 25 -7.72 14.85 -18.36
N HIS A 26 -7.21 13.67 -18.69
CA HIS A 26 -7.08 12.57 -17.73
C HIS A 26 -5.83 12.81 -16.86
N GLY A 27 -6.02 12.83 -15.54
CA GLY A 27 -4.95 12.76 -14.57
C GLY A 27 -5.05 11.46 -13.78
N GLU A 28 -3.94 11.12 -13.12
CA GLU A 28 -3.84 9.95 -12.25
C GLU A 28 -3.94 10.36 -10.77
N GLY A 29 -4.25 9.37 -9.92
CA GLY A 29 -4.39 9.54 -8.47
C GLY A 29 -5.66 10.28 -8.04
N LEU A 30 -5.89 10.28 -6.73
CA LEU A 30 -7.01 10.96 -6.09
C LEU A 30 -6.50 11.86 -4.96
N TYR A 31 -6.86 13.13 -5.02
CA TYR A 31 -6.38 14.19 -4.15
C TYR A 31 -7.55 15.03 -3.67
N LEU A 32 -7.44 15.54 -2.44
CA LEU A 32 -8.38 16.47 -1.85
C LEU A 32 -7.82 17.89 -1.98
N TYR A 33 -8.58 18.76 -2.62
CA TYR A 33 -8.24 20.13 -2.91
C TYR A 33 -9.21 21.10 -2.23
N LYS A 34 -8.77 22.34 -2.03
CA LYS A 34 -9.58 23.45 -1.55
C LYS A 34 -9.51 24.63 -2.51
N ASN A 35 -10.65 25.24 -2.82
CA ASN A 35 -10.66 26.50 -3.55
C ASN A 35 -10.01 27.59 -2.68
N ASN A 36 -8.92 28.19 -3.17
CA ASN A 36 -8.20 29.27 -2.47
C ASN A 36 -8.67 30.67 -2.89
N THR A 37 -9.57 30.76 -3.88
CA THR A 37 -10.15 32.03 -4.32
C THR A 37 -11.34 32.45 -3.46
N SER A 38 -11.58 33.76 -3.36
CA SER A 38 -12.72 34.33 -2.63
C SER A 38 -14.07 34.15 -3.35
N GLY A 39 -14.07 33.66 -4.59
CA GLY A 39 -15.26 33.49 -5.42
C GLY A 39 -15.47 32.05 -5.87
N THR A 40 -16.45 31.86 -6.76
CA THR A 40 -16.71 30.56 -7.37
C THR A 40 -15.63 30.24 -8.41
N LEU A 41 -14.92 29.13 -8.20
CA LEU A 41 -13.95 28.61 -9.15
C LEU A 41 -14.66 27.74 -10.19
N ILE A 42 -14.41 28.02 -11.47
CA ILE A 42 -14.88 27.19 -12.58
C ILE A 42 -13.75 26.26 -13.00
N LEU A 43 -13.97 24.96 -12.85
CA LEU A 43 -13.00 23.93 -13.17
C LEU A 43 -12.98 23.65 -14.68
N PRO A 44 -11.79 23.46 -15.27
CA PRO A 44 -11.62 23.08 -16.68
C PRO A 44 -12.17 21.68 -17.03
N LYS A 45 -12.38 20.85 -16.02
CA LYS A 45 -12.88 19.47 -16.12
C LYS A 45 -13.96 19.26 -15.05
N PRO A 46 -15.04 18.53 -15.35
CA PRO A 46 -16.02 18.16 -14.33
C PRO A 46 -15.42 17.23 -13.28
N LEU A 47 -15.86 17.39 -12.04
CA LEU A 47 -15.57 16.50 -10.93
C LEU A 47 -16.24 15.12 -11.16
N PRO A 48 -15.90 14.08 -10.37
CA PRO A 48 -16.62 12.81 -10.39
C PRO A 48 -18.14 12.97 -10.23
N ASN A 49 -18.55 14.00 -9.47
CA ASN A 49 -19.95 14.37 -9.24
C ASN A 49 -20.60 15.15 -10.40
N GLY A 50 -19.90 15.34 -11.53
CA GLY A 50 -20.35 16.11 -12.69
C GLY A 50 -20.34 17.64 -12.51
N LYS A 51 -20.08 18.13 -11.29
CA LYS A 51 -20.01 19.56 -10.99
C LYS A 51 -18.73 20.16 -11.56
N THR A 52 -18.85 21.35 -12.16
CA THR A 52 -17.71 22.14 -12.67
C THR A 52 -17.47 23.40 -11.84
N ARG A 53 -18.39 23.75 -10.94
CA ARG A 53 -18.30 24.95 -10.12
C ARG A 53 -18.04 24.56 -8.68
N VAL A 54 -17.04 25.21 -8.08
CA VAL A 54 -16.66 25.03 -6.68
C VAL A 54 -16.80 26.38 -5.98
N GLU A 55 -17.52 26.41 -4.88
CA GLU A 55 -17.72 27.64 -4.10
C GLU A 55 -16.42 28.12 -3.43
N ALA A 56 -16.42 29.36 -2.94
CA ALA A 56 -15.28 29.91 -2.23
C ALA A 56 -14.95 29.05 -1.00
N ASN A 57 -13.67 28.72 -0.79
CA ASN A 57 -13.20 27.86 0.31
C ASN A 57 -13.77 26.43 0.34
N ALA A 58 -14.57 25.99 -0.64
CA ALA A 58 -15.09 24.64 -0.68
C ALA A 58 -13.99 23.63 -1.03
N GLU A 59 -14.13 22.43 -0.48
CA GLU A 59 -13.24 21.30 -0.74
C GLU A 59 -13.81 20.41 -1.84
N PHE A 60 -12.94 19.80 -2.63
CA PHE A 60 -13.33 18.89 -3.70
C PHE A 60 -12.26 17.84 -3.98
N GLU A 61 -12.69 16.67 -4.43
CA GLU A 61 -11.83 15.58 -4.82
C GLU A 61 -11.50 15.65 -6.32
N GLY A 62 -10.25 15.41 -6.68
CA GLY A 62 -9.82 15.43 -8.08
C GLY A 62 -8.52 14.67 -8.31
N ASP A 63 -8.16 14.56 -9.57
CA ASP A 63 -6.93 13.92 -10.03
C ASP A 63 -5.74 14.90 -10.06
N ASN A 64 -4.56 14.39 -10.40
CA ASN A 64 -3.34 15.20 -10.55
C ASN A 64 -3.46 16.29 -11.63
N TYR A 65 -4.44 16.20 -12.53
CA TYR A 65 -4.70 17.24 -13.53
C TYR A 65 -4.85 18.64 -12.89
N PHE A 66 -5.48 18.71 -11.71
CA PHE A 66 -5.69 19.96 -10.98
C PHE A 66 -4.44 20.50 -10.27
N MET A 67 -3.32 19.76 -10.21
CA MET A 67 -2.07 20.28 -9.65
C MET A 67 -1.53 21.49 -10.43
N GLN A 68 -1.91 21.64 -11.71
CA GLN A 68 -1.60 22.86 -12.47
C GLN A 68 -2.27 24.10 -11.88
N LEU A 69 -3.48 23.97 -11.32
CA LEU A 69 -4.18 25.06 -10.64
C LEU A 69 -3.58 25.39 -9.28
N VAL A 70 -2.95 24.40 -8.64
CA VAL A 70 -2.20 24.61 -7.39
C VAL A 70 -0.97 25.48 -7.65
N LYS A 71 -0.25 25.26 -8.76
CA LYS A 71 0.88 26.13 -9.17
C LYS A 71 0.46 27.58 -9.38
N ASN A 72 -0.75 27.80 -9.87
CA ASN A 72 -1.32 29.13 -10.09
C ASN A 72 -1.99 29.72 -8.83
N ASN A 73 -1.91 29.02 -7.69
CA ASN A 73 -2.50 29.42 -6.40
C ASN A 73 -4.03 29.60 -6.40
N SER A 74 -4.73 29.13 -7.44
CA SER A 74 -6.20 29.13 -7.49
C SER A 74 -6.80 28.06 -6.58
N VAL A 75 -6.06 26.99 -6.35
CA VAL A 75 -6.45 25.82 -5.56
C VAL A 75 -5.32 25.49 -4.59
N ARG A 76 -5.66 25.03 -3.39
CA ARG A 76 -4.71 24.52 -2.41
C ARG A 76 -4.88 23.01 -2.27
N LEU A 77 -3.77 22.27 -2.30
CA LEU A 77 -3.78 20.84 -1.96
C LEU A 77 -3.93 20.68 -0.44
N ILE A 78 -4.90 19.87 -0.01
CA ILE A 78 -5.09 19.52 1.41
C ILE A 78 -4.44 18.17 1.71
N ARG A 79 -4.84 17.12 0.99
CA ARG A 79 -4.45 15.74 1.29
C ARG A 79 -4.39 14.89 0.03
N GLU A 80 -3.47 13.92 0.02
CA GLU A 80 -3.43 12.86 -0.98
C GLU A 80 -4.23 11.66 -0.47
N LEU A 81 -5.27 11.23 -1.20
CA LEU A 81 -6.09 10.07 -0.85
C LEU A 81 -5.48 8.80 -1.44
N VAL A 82 -5.24 8.82 -2.75
CA VAL A 82 -4.64 7.71 -3.51
C VAL A 82 -3.53 8.26 -4.37
N SER A 83 -2.28 7.92 -4.05
CA SER A 83 -1.14 8.23 -4.89
C SER A 83 -0.72 6.98 -5.67
N PRO A 84 -0.46 7.03 -6.97
CA PRO A 84 -0.06 5.85 -7.76
C PRO A 84 1.18 5.14 -7.17
N LYS A 85 2.11 5.90 -6.59
CA LYS A 85 3.28 5.37 -5.88
C LYS A 85 2.96 4.53 -4.64
N LYS A 86 1.82 4.79 -3.97
CA LYS A 86 1.37 4.00 -2.81
C LYS A 86 0.73 2.69 -3.27
N GLU A 87 -0.03 2.72 -4.36
CA GLU A 87 -0.65 1.52 -4.92
C GLU A 87 0.41 0.53 -5.42
N GLU A 88 1.43 1.00 -6.15
CA GLU A 88 2.55 0.15 -6.59
C GLU A 88 3.22 -0.57 -5.41
N ARG A 89 3.48 0.14 -4.32
CA ARG A 89 4.08 -0.45 -3.11
C ARG A 89 3.17 -1.49 -2.45
N GLN A 90 1.86 -1.26 -2.43
CA GLN A 90 0.90 -2.21 -1.86
C GLN A 90 0.85 -3.49 -2.71
N THR A 91 0.75 -3.36 -4.04
CA THR A 91 0.75 -4.52 -4.93
C THR A 91 2.05 -5.34 -4.88
N MET A 92 3.20 -4.68 -4.73
CA MET A 92 4.48 -5.39 -4.56
C MET A 92 4.50 -6.21 -3.26
N ASN A 93 4.00 -5.64 -2.16
CA ASN A 93 3.96 -6.34 -0.87
C ASN A 93 3.00 -7.54 -0.89
N GLU A 94 1.83 -7.42 -1.52
CA GLU A 94 0.87 -8.53 -1.64
C GLU A 94 1.43 -9.70 -2.47
N ASN A 95 2.19 -9.40 -3.53
CA ASN A 95 2.84 -10.45 -4.33
C ASN A 95 3.92 -11.19 -3.52
N ILE A 96 4.74 -10.47 -2.73
CA ILE A 96 5.78 -11.08 -1.89
C ILE A 96 5.18 -12.05 -0.87
N ILE A 97 4.08 -11.66 -0.20
CA ILE A 97 3.42 -12.49 0.82
C ILE A 97 2.81 -13.77 0.21
N ASN A 98 2.36 -13.72 -1.04
CA ASN A 98 1.82 -14.90 -1.72
C ASN A 98 2.91 -15.85 -2.22
N GLU A 99 4.08 -15.34 -2.60
CA GLU A 99 5.22 -16.17 -3.03
C GLU A 99 5.91 -16.86 -1.84
N GLU A 100 6.04 -16.19 -0.69
CA GLU A 100 6.65 -16.77 0.52
C GLU A 100 5.85 -17.96 1.10
N LYS A 101 4.53 -18.00 0.89
CA LYS A 101 3.68 -19.13 1.33
C LYS A 101 3.84 -20.40 0.51
N LEU A 102 4.54 -20.36 -0.63
CA LEU A 102 4.68 -21.51 -1.54
C LEU A 102 5.97 -22.32 -1.35
N ILE A 103 6.82 -21.99 -0.38
CA ILE A 103 8.14 -22.65 -0.20
C ILE A 103 8.23 -23.48 1.09
N LEU A 104 7.11 -24.00 1.60
CA LEU A 104 7.05 -24.74 2.88
C LEU A 104 7.03 -26.27 2.74
N ASP A 105 6.99 -26.82 1.54
CA ASP A 105 7.01 -28.27 1.37
C ASP A 105 8.44 -28.76 1.13
N GLN A 106 9.03 -29.32 2.20
CA GLN A 106 10.25 -30.11 2.09
C GLN A 106 10.01 -31.33 1.19
N PRO A 107 11.00 -31.76 0.38
CA PRO A 107 10.86 -32.99 -0.39
C PRO A 107 10.75 -34.19 0.57
N SER A 108 9.83 -35.10 0.28
CA SER A 108 9.66 -36.32 1.06
C SER A 108 10.92 -37.20 0.94
N THR A 109 11.49 -37.59 2.08
CA THR A 109 12.66 -38.47 2.11
C THR A 109 12.21 -39.93 2.02
N VAL A 110 12.69 -40.67 1.02
CA VAL A 110 12.38 -42.10 0.85
C VAL A 110 13.43 -42.92 1.60
N THR A 111 12.99 -43.78 2.53
CA THR A 111 13.89 -44.71 3.24
C THR A 111 14.22 -45.92 2.36
N GLU A 112 15.31 -46.65 2.65
CA GLU A 112 15.79 -47.82 1.86
C GLU A 112 14.78 -48.97 1.76
N LYS A 113 13.71 -48.95 2.55
CA LYS A 113 12.59 -49.91 2.51
C LYS A 113 11.41 -49.46 1.62
N GLY A 114 11.53 -48.30 0.95
CA GLY A 114 10.52 -47.77 0.03
C GLY A 114 9.28 -47.19 0.71
N VAL A 115 9.35 -46.86 2.01
CA VAL A 115 8.25 -46.26 2.77
C VAL A 115 8.51 -44.76 2.92
N VAL A 116 7.49 -43.96 2.61
CA VAL A 116 7.51 -42.49 2.72
C VAL A 116 7.05 -42.09 4.11
N GLU A 117 7.92 -41.41 4.86
CA GLU A 117 7.58 -40.85 6.17
C GLU A 117 7.41 -39.33 6.05
N HIS A 118 6.34 -38.79 6.65
CA HIS A 118 6.13 -37.35 6.79
C HIS A 118 6.57 -36.93 8.20
N VAL A 119 7.57 -36.04 8.29
CA VAL A 119 7.97 -35.44 9.57
C VAL A 119 6.99 -34.30 9.88
N SER A 120 5.98 -34.58 10.70
CA SER A 120 5.14 -33.54 11.30
C SER A 120 5.69 -33.19 12.68
N VAL A 121 6.02 -31.91 12.90
CA VAL A 121 6.21 -31.38 14.26
C VAL A 121 4.83 -31.31 14.91
N ASP A 122 4.67 -31.89 16.10
CA ASP A 122 3.39 -31.89 16.81
C ASP A 122 2.93 -30.45 17.14
N PRO A 123 1.67 -30.08 16.91
CA PRO A 123 1.17 -28.70 17.07
C PRO A 123 1.03 -28.24 18.54
N LYS A 124 1.64 -28.93 19.51
CA LYS A 124 1.60 -28.54 20.93
C LYS A 124 2.67 -27.53 21.34
N ASP A 125 3.64 -27.25 20.47
CA ASP A 125 4.71 -26.26 20.74
C ASP A 125 4.52 -24.93 20.00
N GLU A 126 3.42 -24.73 19.26
CA GLU A 126 3.21 -23.52 18.44
C GLU A 126 2.49 -22.34 19.13
N LYS A 127 2.29 -22.36 20.45
CA LYS A 127 1.71 -21.19 21.15
C LYS A 127 2.41 -20.86 22.47
N LYS A 128 3.53 -20.17 22.35
CA LYS A 128 3.82 -19.02 23.22
C LYS A 128 3.99 -17.78 22.34
N GLU A 129 2.85 -17.25 21.89
CA GLU A 129 2.79 -15.83 21.56
C GLU A 129 2.99 -15.07 22.87
N GLU A 130 4.22 -14.62 23.14
CA GLU A 130 4.45 -13.61 24.16
C GLU A 130 3.81 -12.31 23.67
N ASN A 131 2.56 -12.10 24.10
CA ASN A 131 1.93 -10.78 24.04
C ASN A 131 2.81 -9.81 24.83
N LEU A 132 3.51 -8.92 24.13
CA LEU A 132 4.13 -7.72 24.71
C LEU A 132 3.01 -6.82 25.26
N GLN A 133 2.62 -7.06 26.52
CA GLN A 133 1.81 -6.11 27.27
C GLN A 133 2.70 -4.93 27.66
N GLU A 134 2.58 -3.83 26.94
CA GLU A 134 3.03 -2.52 27.43
C GLU A 134 2.19 -2.14 28.67
N GLY A 135 2.81 -2.26 29.85
CA GLY A 135 2.52 -1.43 31.01
C GLY A 135 1.51 -1.98 32.02
N LYS A 136 2.00 -2.73 33.02
CA LYS A 136 1.77 -2.47 34.46
C LYS A 136 3.01 -2.91 35.25
N PRO A 137 3.47 -2.15 36.26
CA PRO A 137 4.62 -2.55 37.07
C PRO A 137 4.20 -3.76 37.93
N GLN A 138 4.82 -4.92 37.68
CA GLN A 138 4.79 -6.02 38.62
C GLN A 138 5.89 -5.80 39.65
N GLU A 139 5.47 -5.57 40.90
CA GLU A 139 6.33 -5.57 42.07
C GLU A 139 6.95 -6.97 42.28
N ASN A 140 8.24 -6.95 42.61
CA ASN A 140 9.02 -8.01 43.24
C ASN A 140 9.14 -9.34 42.46
N GLN A 141 10.08 -9.36 41.53
CA GLN A 141 10.88 -10.57 41.31
C GLN A 141 12.29 -10.28 41.80
N ASN A 142 12.75 -11.06 42.80
CA ASN A 142 14.11 -10.99 43.32
C ASN A 142 15.09 -11.17 42.16
N GLU A 143 15.80 -10.10 41.81
CA GLU A 143 16.94 -10.15 40.90
C GLU A 143 18.06 -10.96 41.56
N VAL A 144 18.09 -12.27 41.29
CA VAL A 144 19.24 -13.10 41.63
C VAL A 144 20.30 -12.87 40.54
N LEU A 145 21.25 -12.00 40.85
CA LEU A 145 22.50 -11.88 40.10
C LEU A 145 23.23 -13.23 40.15
N LEU A 146 23.34 -13.91 39.01
CA LEU A 146 24.33 -14.96 38.80
C LEU A 146 25.70 -14.30 38.85
N ASN A 147 26.29 -14.26 40.05
CA ASN A 147 27.71 -13.99 40.19
C ASN A 147 28.45 -15.30 39.85
N ASP A 148 29.33 -15.21 38.85
CA ASP A 148 30.17 -16.28 38.33
C ASP A 148 31.17 -16.80 39.39
N ASP A 149 30.72 -17.62 40.33
CA ASP A 149 31.60 -18.42 41.19
C ASP A 149 31.74 -19.85 40.62
N PRO A 150 32.88 -20.21 40.01
CA PRO A 150 33.04 -21.46 39.25
C PRO A 150 33.15 -22.74 40.10
N LEU A 151 32.78 -22.68 41.38
CA LEU A 151 32.85 -23.80 42.33
C LEU A 151 31.50 -24.15 42.98
N ASP A 152 30.41 -23.49 42.58
CA ASP A 152 29.08 -23.76 43.12
C ASP A 152 28.47 -25.00 42.42
N GLY A 153 28.51 -26.15 43.09
CA GLY A 153 27.93 -27.40 42.57
C GLY A 153 28.77 -28.67 42.70
N VAL A 154 29.93 -28.66 43.37
CA VAL A 154 30.73 -29.88 43.58
C VAL A 154 30.56 -30.42 45.00
N THR A 155 29.83 -31.53 45.15
CA THR A 155 29.83 -32.37 46.35
C THR A 155 30.87 -33.48 46.20
N ILE A 156 31.94 -33.43 46.99
CA ILE A 156 32.92 -34.52 47.09
C ILE A 156 32.32 -35.60 48.00
N LEU A 157 32.06 -36.79 47.46
CA LEU A 157 31.71 -37.97 48.24
C LEU A 157 33.00 -38.59 48.83
N GLY A 158 32.99 -38.86 50.14
CA GLY A 158 33.98 -39.69 50.83
C GLY A 158 33.52 -41.14 50.96
#